data_AF-A0A644YML5-F1
#
_entry.id   AF-A0A644YML5-F1
#
_cell.length_a   1.000
_cell.length_b   1.000
_cell.length_c   1.000
_cell.angle_alpha   90.00
_cell.angle_beta   90.00
_cell.angle_gamma   90.00
#
_symmetry.space_group_name_H-M   'P 1'
#
loop_
_entity.id
_entity.type
_entity.pdbx_description
1 polymer ?
#
loop_
_entity_poly.entity_id
_entity_poly.type
_entity_poly.pdbx_seq_one_letter_code
_entity_poly.pdbx_strand_id
1 'polypeptide(L)' 'MKEYIIISGEGYTQSPSSQDVENQQVLGYEFGADENDARESFFKRNDWQIRAGFLRQNAFAYQIIRN' A
#
# COMPACT_ATOMS: atom_id res chain seq x y z
N MET A 1 -10.91 5.45 -15.16
CA MET A 1 -10.27 5.00 -13.92
C MET A 1 -9.13 4.08 -14.27
N LYS A 2 -8.00 4.23 -13.60
CA LYS A 2 -6.81 3.39 -13.73
C LYS A 2 -6.70 2.51 -12.49
N GLU A 3 -6.04 1.36 -12.62
CA GLU A 3 -5.75 0.46 -11.51
C GLU A 3 -4.40 0.83 -10.89
N TYR A 4 -4.34 0.90 -9.56
CA TYR A 4 -3.13 1.21 -8.81
C TYR A 4 -2.84 0.12 -7.78
N ILE A 5 -1.56 -0.16 -7.56
CA ILE A 5 -1.08 -0.92 -6.42
C ILE A 5 -0.72 0.04 -5.29
N ILE A 6 -1.16 -0.26 -4.07
CA ILE A 6 -0.85 0.53 -2.87
C ILE A 6 0.24 -0.18 -2.10
N ILE A 7 1.36 0.50 -1.89
CA ILE A 7 2.51 -0.02 -1.15
C ILE A 7 2.85 0.87 0.05
N SER A 8 3.38 0.29 1.12
CA SER A 8 3.95 1.05 2.24
C SER A 8 5.36 0.56 2.54
N GLY A 9 6.25 1.48 2.94
CA GLY A 9 7.57 1.14 3.48
C GLY A 9 7.55 0.89 5.00
N GLU A 10 6.36 0.91 5.61
CA GLU A 10 6.20 0.63 7.03
C GLU A 10 6.15 -0.87 7.30
N GLY A 11 6.58 -1.24 8.50
CA GLY A 11 6.70 -2.63 8.91
C GLY A 11 8.01 -3.26 8.46
N TYR A 12 8.16 -4.53 8.82
CA TYR A 12 9.29 -5.36 8.46
C TYR A 12 8.76 -6.75 8.11
N THR A 13 9.56 -7.50 7.35
CA THR A 13 9.37 -8.94 7.20
C THR A 13 10.50 -9.67 7.90
N GLN A 14 10.33 -10.97 8.13
CA GLN A 14 11.39 -11.80 8.66
C GLN A 14 12.02 -12.64 7.55
N SER A 15 13.34 -12.63 7.51
CA SER A 15 14.12 -13.57 6.70
C SER A 15 13.92 -15.01 7.19
N PRO A 16 14.32 -16.03 6.41
CA PRO A 16 14.28 -17.43 6.87
C PRO A 16 15.08 -17.71 8.15
N SER A 17 16.02 -16.84 8.52
CA SER A 17 16.78 -16.90 9.77
C SER A 17 16.24 -16.00 10.89
N SER A 18 14.99 -15.55 10.78
CA SER A 18 14.30 -14.71 11.78
C SER A 18 14.95 -13.35 12.05
N GLN A 19 15.71 -12.83 11.09
CA GLN A 19 16.16 -11.43 11.13
C GLN A 19 15.09 -10.54 10.51
N ASP A 20 14.77 -9.44 11.17
CA ASP A 20 13.92 -8.40 10.61
C ASP A 20 14.62 -7.74 9.42
N VAL A 21 13.89 -7.58 8.32
CA VAL A 21 14.36 -7.01 7.06
C VAL A 21 13.37 -5.93 6.64
N GLU A 22 13.89 -4.73 6.37
CA GLU A 22 13.11 -3.64 5.79
C GLU A 22 12.54 -4.07 4.43
N ASN A 23 11.26 -3.80 4.20
CA ASN A 23 10.61 -4.14 2.94
C ASN A 23 9.60 -3.06 2.52
N GLN A 24 9.18 -3.15 1.26
CA GLN A 24 7.96 -2.49 0.80
C GLN A 24 6.85 -3.54 0.75
N GLN A 25 5.77 -3.27 1.46
CA GLN A 25 4.63 -4.18 1.58
C GLN A 25 3.52 -3.74 0.65
N VAL A 26 2.95 -4.70 -0.10
CA VAL A 26 1.72 -4.47 -0.85
C VAL A 26 0.55 -4.49 0.12
N LEU A 27 -0.11 -3.35 0.28
CA LEU A 27 -1.32 -3.24 1.12
C LEU A 27 -2.56 -3.66 0.33
N GLY A 28 -2.58 -3.45 -0.98
CA GLY A 28 -3.68 -3.87 -1.82
C GLY A 28 -3.71 -3.14 -3.16
N TYR A 29 -4.89 -3.13 -3.77
CA TYR A 29 -5.16 -2.53 -5.07
C TYR A 29 -6.37 -1.63 -4.97
N GLU A 30 -6.36 -0.53 -5.71
CA GLU A 30 -7.52 0.37 -5.79
C GLU A 30 -7.59 1.06 -7.16
N PHE A 31 -8.80 1.45 -7.55
CA PHE A 31 -9.02 2.25 -8.75
C PHE A 31 -9.06 3.74 -8.41
N GLY A 32 -8.50 4.57 -9.29
CA GLY A 32 -8.53 6.02 -9.13
C GLY A 32 -8.37 6.78 -10.44
N ALA A 33 -8.60 8.09 -10.40
CA ALA A 33 -8.27 9.00 -11.48
C ALA A 33 -6.75 9.20 -11.59
N ASP A 34 -6.08 9.36 -10.44
CA ASP A 34 -4.65 9.54 -10.25
C ASP A 34 -4.15 8.76 -9.01
N GLU A 35 -2.85 8.80 -8.73
CA GLU A 35 -2.22 8.13 -7.59
C GLU A 35 -2.82 8.59 -6.25
N ASN A 36 -3.10 9.89 -6.13
CA ASN A 36 -3.60 10.45 -4.88
C ASN A 36 -5.04 10.02 -4.63
N ASP A 37 -5.89 10.06 -5.65
CA ASP A 37 -7.28 9.59 -5.58
C ASP A 37 -7.36 8.11 -5.20
N ALA A 38 -6.51 7.26 -5.80
CA ALA A 38 -6.45 5.84 -5.47
C ALA A 38 -6.00 5.60 -4.01
N ARG A 39 -4.95 6.30 -3.56
CA ARG A 39 -4.45 6.23 -2.17
C ARG A 39 -5.51 6.69 -1.18
N GLU A 40 -6.15 7.83 -1.42
CA GLU A 40 -7.18 8.37 -0.55
C GLU A 40 -8.42 7.45 -0.50
N SER A 41 -8.82 6.88 -1.63
CA SER A 41 -9.94 5.94 -1.70
C SER A 41 -9.65 4.65 -0.93
N PHE A 42 -8.44 4.11 -1.05
CA PHE A 42 -8.01 2.91 -0.33
C PHE A 42 -8.14 3.06 1.18
N PHE A 43 -7.72 4.21 1.75
CA PHE A 43 -7.82 4.49 3.19
C PHE A 43 -9.20 4.98 3.65
N LYS A 44 -10.15 5.23 2.73
CA LYS A 44 -11.54 5.57 3.07
C LYS A 44 -12.46 4.36 3.06
N ARG A 45 -12.16 3.35 2.23
CA ARG A 45 -13.04 2.23 1.95
C ARG A 45 -13.06 1.18 3.07
N ASN A 46 -11.94 0.99 3.75
CA ASN A 46 -11.79 0.09 4.89
C ASN A 46 -10.75 0.67 5.88
N ASP A 47 -10.76 0.13 7.09
CA ASP A 47 -10.01 0.66 8.23
C ASP A 47 -8.98 -0.33 8.79
N TRP A 48 -8.83 -1.50 8.16
CA TRP A 48 -7.89 -2.52 8.63
C TRP A 48 -6.45 -2.02 8.58
N GLN A 49 -6.10 -1.20 7.58
CA GLN A 49 -4.78 -0.61 7.42
C GLN A 49 -4.46 0.28 8.61
N ILE A 50 -5.43 1.10 9.00
CA ILE A 50 -5.31 2.02 10.14
C ILE A 50 -5.21 1.22 11.44
N ARG A 51 -6.04 0.19 11.61
CA ARG A 51 -5.97 -0.71 12.79
C ARG A 51 -4.66 -1.49 12.87
N ALA A 52 -4.07 -1.84 11.73
CA ALA A 52 -2.78 -2.49 11.63
C ALA A 52 -1.60 -1.51 11.84
N GLY A 53 -1.87 -0.21 11.91
CA GLY A 53 -0.87 0.83 12.20
C GLY A 53 -0.24 1.50 10.98
N PHE A 54 -0.71 1.22 9.76
CA PHE A 54 -0.21 1.88 8.56
C PHE A 54 -0.68 3.33 8.46
N LEU A 55 0.23 4.23 8.11
CA LEU A 55 -0.03 5.64 7.98
C LEU A 55 -0.25 6.02 6.53
N ARG A 56 -1.32 6.79 6.28
CA ARG A 56 -1.70 7.22 4.92
C ARG A 56 -0.59 8.00 4.22
N GLN A 57 0.19 8.80 4.93
CA GLN A 57 1.31 9.55 4.35
C GLN A 57 2.51 8.68 3.94
N ASN A 58 2.59 7.44 4.46
CA ASN A 58 3.67 6.50 4.18
C ASN A 58 3.27 5.43 3.17
N ALA A 59 2.02 5.49 2.67
CA ALA A 59 1.53 4.65 1.59
C ALA A 59 1.63 5.39 0.25
N PHE A 60 2.04 4.67 -0.79
CA PHE A 60 2.25 5.17 -2.14
C PHE A 60 1.41 4.35 -3.12
N ALA A 61 0.86 5.02 -4.13
CA ALA A 61 0.11 4.38 -5.21
C ALA A 61 0.94 4.40 -6.49
N TYR A 62 1.04 3.26 -7.17
CA TYR A 62 1.70 3.16 -8.48
C TYR A 62 0.74 2.60 -9.50
N GLN A 63 0.64 3.25 -10.66
CA GLN A 63 -0.25 2.81 -11.72
C GLN A 63 0.21 1.47 -12.30
N ILE A 64 -0.70 0.50 -12.41
CA ILE A 64 -0.44 -0.77 -13.07
C ILE A 64 -0.61 -0.56 -14.59
N ILE A 65 0.44 -0.91 -15.34
CA ILE A 65 0.42 -0.92 -16.81
C ILE A 65 0.37 -2.39 -17.26
N ARG A 66 -0.68 -2.77 -17.99
CA ARG A 66 -0.84 -4.10 -18.58
C ARG A 66 -0.56 -4.01 -20.08
N ASN A 67 0.26 -4.94 -20.57
CA ASN A 67 0.56 -5.11 -22.00
C ASN A 67 -0.45 -6.05 -22.65
#